data_AF-A0A1I6AS48-F1
#
_entry.id   AF-A0A1I6AS48-F1
#
_cell.length_a   1.000
_cell.length_b   1.000
_cell.length_c   1.000
_cell.angle_alpha   90.00
_cell.angle_beta   90.00
_cell.angle_gamma   90.00
#
_symmetry.space_group_name_H-M   'P 1'
#
loop_
_entity.id
_entity.type
_entity.pdbx_description
1 polymer ?
#
loop_
_entity_poly.entity_id
_entity_poly.type
_entity_poly.pdbx_seq_one_letter_code
_entity_poly.pdbx_strand_id
1 'polypeptide(L)'
;MEIRNELRDAVAAPVKLYGGSAPRLGAAYSPAFANLLAAFILQPPPTAVSDTVTDFYHQKTDAELLYFLEHPEQYQPSLVEAARRELQRRGKAPVVNTAPYQDTTTPRHEEVPTRSWGRMIALGLGLLVLGGGSYWLQQRSEAQQAELRAREEARRRLPPPKLTEVATSAIPNYDGVVTRMVTEQLNKVPASEKANPQHLRQFRLLSKLFWRAQTQSEYLINQAYEGDPSPSFADQTLVVRQTWDAWNQAAVYTYKFGPEMQERYTRMQKTASHQQHILDILPKLLPNRQFLQDDDMTTRTKEVQDLVGYLTPISPVTGQRYRRTLIKMKLI
;
A
#
# COMPACT_ATOMS: atom_id res chain seq x y z
N MET A 1 -22.42 75.33 -5.39
CA MET A 1 -23.33 74.94 -4.28
C MET A 1 -24.68 74.75 -4.94
N GLU A 2 -25.38 73.64 -4.67
CA GLU A 2 -26.53 73.09 -5.46
C GLU A 2 -26.05 72.31 -6.72
N ILE A 3 -26.42 71.05 -7.02
CA ILE A 3 -27.73 70.38 -7.23
C ILE A 3 -27.53 68.84 -7.06
N ARG A 4 -28.23 68.12 -6.16
CA ARG A 4 -29.43 67.24 -6.34
C ARG A 4 -29.44 66.19 -7.50
N ASN A 5 -29.65 64.93 -7.13
CA ASN A 5 -30.45 63.87 -7.79
C ASN A 5 -30.19 63.49 -9.26
N GLU A 6 -29.55 62.33 -9.48
CA GLU A 6 -29.97 61.29 -10.45
C GLU A 6 -29.59 59.92 -9.85
N LEU A 7 -30.53 59.22 -9.22
CA LEU A 7 -31.34 58.14 -9.82
C LEU A 7 -30.48 57.13 -10.62
N ARG A 8 -30.33 55.89 -10.14
CA ARG A 8 -31.38 54.85 -10.17
C ARG A 8 -31.65 54.45 -11.62
N ASP A 9 -30.74 53.66 -12.18
CA ASP A 9 -30.99 52.69 -13.24
C ASP A 9 -29.82 51.71 -13.34
N ALA A 10 -30.02 50.50 -12.79
CA ALA A 10 -29.46 49.23 -13.28
C ALA A 10 -29.82 48.08 -12.32
N VAL A 11 -31.12 47.88 -12.08
CA VAL A 11 -31.64 46.56 -11.71
C VAL A 11 -32.25 45.99 -12.99
N ALA A 12 -31.57 45.00 -13.58
CA ALA A 12 -32.14 43.85 -14.30
C ALA A 12 -31.11 43.20 -15.22
N ALA A 13 -30.43 42.13 -14.75
CA ALA A 13 -29.96 41.07 -15.63
C ALA A 13 -29.89 39.73 -14.85
N PRO A 14 -30.29 38.61 -15.47
CA PRO A 14 -30.73 37.40 -14.78
C PRO A 14 -29.59 36.57 -14.20
N VAL A 15 -29.78 36.12 -12.96
CA VAL A 15 -29.01 35.03 -12.34
C VAL A 15 -29.28 33.75 -13.12
N LYS A 16 -28.34 33.34 -13.97
CA LYS A 16 -28.29 31.97 -14.49
C LYS A 16 -27.91 31.04 -13.34
N LEU A 17 -28.92 30.32 -12.85
CA LEU A 17 -28.76 29.13 -12.03
C LEU A 17 -27.97 28.10 -12.83
N TYR A 18 -26.68 27.94 -12.52
CA TYR A 18 -25.96 26.72 -12.87
C TYR A 18 -26.37 25.64 -11.88
N GLY A 19 -27.34 24.83 -12.30
CA GLY A 19 -27.62 23.53 -11.71
C GLY A 19 -26.42 22.61 -11.94
N GLY A 20 -25.60 22.45 -10.92
CA GLY A 20 -24.59 21.40 -10.81
C GLY A 20 -25.00 20.46 -9.68
N SER A 21 -25.60 19.35 -10.05
CA SER A 21 -26.07 18.27 -9.17
C SER A 21 -24.90 17.72 -8.34
N ALA A 22 -24.85 18.03 -7.05
CA ALA A 22 -23.98 17.33 -6.12
C ALA A 22 -24.64 16.00 -5.69
N PRO A 23 -23.96 14.85 -5.79
CA PRO A 23 -24.46 13.63 -5.16
C PRO A 23 -24.35 13.77 -3.64
N ARG A 24 -25.52 13.81 -2.99
CA ARG A 24 -25.65 13.57 -1.54
C ARG A 24 -25.32 12.10 -1.26
N LEU A 25 -24.14 11.84 -0.70
CA LEU A 25 -23.89 10.61 0.05
C LEU A 25 -23.77 10.99 1.52
N GLY A 26 -24.87 10.78 2.24
CA GLY A 26 -24.85 10.71 3.69
C GLY A 26 -24.21 9.38 4.09
N ALA A 27 -22.98 9.44 4.59
CA ALA A 27 -22.37 8.33 5.30
C ALA A 27 -22.30 8.71 6.78
N ALA A 28 -22.96 7.90 7.60
CA ALA A 28 -22.91 7.97 9.04
C ALA A 28 -21.45 7.90 9.53
N TYR A 29 -21.06 8.86 10.37
CA TYR A 29 -19.77 8.87 11.05
C TYR A 29 -19.71 7.69 12.02
N SER A 30 -18.90 6.68 11.70
CA SER A 30 -18.53 5.61 12.64
C SER A 30 -17.27 6.01 13.42
N PRO A 31 -17.27 5.94 14.77
CA PRO A 31 -16.10 6.24 15.60
C PRO A 31 -14.95 5.23 15.44
N ALA A 32 -15.13 4.14 14.67
CA ALA A 32 -14.10 3.14 14.43
C ALA A 32 -12.91 3.64 13.57
N PHE A 33 -13.06 4.75 12.82
CA PHE A 33 -12.03 5.24 11.90
C PHE A 33 -10.89 6.05 12.57
N ALA A 34 -11.08 6.52 13.81
CA ALA A 34 -10.01 7.20 14.55
C ALA A 34 -8.86 6.25 14.94
N ASN A 35 -9.13 4.94 15.06
CA ASN A 35 -8.12 3.93 15.41
C ASN A 35 -7.32 3.40 14.21
N LEU A 36 -7.82 3.57 12.97
CA LEU A 36 -7.11 3.11 11.76
C LEU A 36 -5.91 4.00 11.38
N LEU A 37 -5.94 5.28 11.75
CA LEU A 37 -4.81 6.19 11.54
C LEU A 37 -3.63 5.94 12.49
N ALA A 38 -3.84 5.23 13.60
CA ALA A 38 -2.78 4.82 14.52
C ALA A 38 -2.13 3.47 14.12
N ALA A 39 -2.87 2.59 13.44
CA ALA A 39 -2.37 1.26 13.07
C ALA A 39 -1.49 1.25 11.81
N PHE A 40 -1.57 2.28 10.94
CA PHE A 40 -0.88 2.28 9.64
C PHE A 40 0.62 2.67 9.70
N ILE A 41 1.16 3.02 10.88
CA ILE A 41 2.56 3.46 11.04
C ILE A 41 3.54 2.27 11.24
N LEU A 42 3.06 1.02 11.29
CA LEU A 42 3.90 -0.15 11.63
C LEU A 42 3.80 -1.35 10.68
N GLN A 43 3.59 -1.14 9.38
CA GLN A 43 3.52 -2.24 8.41
C GLN A 43 4.78 -2.29 7.52
N PRO A 44 5.60 -3.36 7.59
CA PRO A 44 6.68 -3.60 6.64
C PRO A 44 6.13 -4.04 5.26
N PRO A 45 6.90 -3.86 4.16
CA PRO A 45 6.42 -4.04 2.78
C PRO A 45 6.21 -5.53 2.41
N PRO A 46 5.43 -5.82 1.35
CA PRO A 46 5.13 -7.18 0.93
C PRO A 46 6.14 -7.72 -0.09
N THR A 47 6.71 -8.89 0.16
CA THR A 47 7.30 -9.74 -0.90
C THR A 47 7.10 -11.24 -0.62
N ALA A 48 6.89 -11.99 -1.71
CA ALA A 48 6.95 -13.44 -1.86
C ALA A 48 5.94 -14.31 -1.07
N VAL A 49 4.79 -14.57 -1.68
CA VAL A 49 3.79 -15.53 -1.21
C VAL A 49 4.25 -16.95 -1.58
N SER A 50 5.01 -17.60 -0.70
CA SER A 50 4.96 -19.06 -0.44
C SER A 50 5.98 -19.48 0.63
N ASP A 51 7.17 -18.86 0.68
CA ASP A 51 8.17 -19.17 1.72
C ASP A 51 7.99 -18.33 3.00
N THR A 52 7.53 -17.09 2.87
CA THR A 52 7.31 -16.17 4.01
C THR A 52 6.22 -16.62 4.97
N VAL A 53 5.25 -17.39 4.48
CA VAL A 53 4.15 -17.92 5.30
C VAL A 53 4.68 -18.94 6.30
N THR A 54 5.68 -19.76 5.92
CA THR A 54 6.30 -20.74 6.82
C THR A 54 7.18 -20.02 7.87
N ASP A 55 7.93 -19.00 7.45
CA ASP A 55 8.74 -18.17 8.36
C ASP A 55 7.90 -17.39 9.37
N PHE A 56 6.69 -16.94 8.99
CA PHE A 56 5.79 -16.23 9.89
C PHE A 56 5.41 -17.08 11.12
N TYR A 57 5.10 -18.37 10.96
CA TYR A 57 4.70 -19.22 12.09
C TYR A 57 5.87 -19.67 12.96
N HIS A 58 7.08 -19.73 12.42
CA HIS A 58 8.29 -20.03 13.20
C HIS A 58 8.62 -18.92 14.20
N GLN A 59 8.27 -17.67 13.89
CA GLN A 59 8.49 -16.52 14.77
C GLN A 59 7.40 -16.33 15.84
N LYS A 60 6.23 -16.98 15.68
CA LYS A 60 5.11 -16.88 16.63
C LYS A 60 5.35 -17.73 17.88
N THR A 61 4.96 -17.20 19.03
CA THR A 61 4.99 -17.90 20.31
C THR A 61 3.90 -18.96 20.38
N ASP A 62 4.05 -19.96 21.25
CA ASP A 62 3.07 -21.06 21.38
C ASP A 62 1.69 -20.56 21.82
N ALA A 63 1.64 -19.50 22.62
CA ALA A 63 0.39 -18.86 23.06
C ALA A 63 -0.33 -18.17 21.90
N GLU A 64 0.40 -17.47 21.02
CA GLU A 64 -0.17 -16.87 19.81
C GLU A 64 -0.67 -17.94 18.84
N LEU A 65 0.05 -19.06 18.72
CA LEU A 65 -0.38 -20.17 17.87
C LEU A 65 -1.66 -20.84 18.39
N LEU A 66 -1.81 -20.98 19.71
CA LEU A 66 -3.03 -21.48 20.34
C LEU A 66 -4.20 -20.52 20.15
N TYR A 67 -3.97 -19.20 20.21
CA TYR A 67 -5.00 -18.19 19.99
C TYR A 67 -5.68 -18.34 18.61
N PHE A 68 -4.91 -18.66 17.56
CA PHE A 68 -5.47 -18.94 16.23
C PHE A 68 -6.38 -20.17 16.19
N LEU A 69 -6.15 -21.15 17.06
CA LEU A 69 -7.00 -22.35 17.16
C LEU A 69 -8.26 -22.10 18.01
N GLU A 70 -8.19 -21.19 18.97
CA GLU A 70 -9.32 -20.83 19.84
C GLU A 70 -10.35 -19.93 19.14
N HIS A 71 -9.92 -19.13 18.16
CA HIS A 71 -10.77 -18.14 17.47
C HIS A 71 -10.76 -18.33 15.93
N PRO A 72 -11.05 -19.55 15.41
CA PRO A 72 -10.88 -19.88 13.99
C PRO A 72 -11.78 -19.04 13.07
N GLU A 73 -12.90 -18.51 13.58
CA GLU A 73 -13.84 -17.67 12.84
C GLU A 73 -13.26 -16.29 12.47
N GLN A 74 -12.20 -15.85 13.16
CA GLN A 74 -11.58 -14.54 12.94
C GLN A 74 -10.44 -14.59 11.91
N TYR A 75 -10.07 -15.78 11.46
CA TYR A 75 -8.89 -16.02 10.65
C TYR A 75 -9.22 -16.82 9.38
N GLN A 76 -8.32 -16.75 8.39
CA GLN A 76 -8.46 -17.59 7.21
C GLN A 76 -8.23 -19.07 7.57
N PRO A 77 -8.97 -20.03 6.99
CA PRO A 77 -8.82 -21.45 7.31
C PRO A 77 -7.40 -21.98 7.12
N SER A 78 -6.70 -21.49 6.08
CA SER A 78 -5.30 -21.83 5.80
C SER A 78 -4.33 -21.41 6.91
N LEU A 79 -4.64 -20.32 7.63
CA LEU A 79 -3.84 -19.79 8.73
C LEU A 79 -4.00 -20.67 9.99
N VAL A 80 -5.22 -21.09 10.28
CA VAL A 80 -5.54 -22.01 11.37
C VAL A 80 -4.88 -23.37 11.15
N GLU A 81 -4.90 -23.88 9.91
CA GLU A 81 -4.25 -25.14 9.55
C GLU A 81 -2.71 -25.08 9.64
N ALA A 82 -2.10 -23.95 9.27
CA ALA A 82 -0.67 -23.75 9.40
C ALA A 82 -0.24 -23.63 10.88
N ALA A 83 -1.00 -22.89 11.69
CA ALA A 83 -0.78 -22.82 13.14
C ALA A 83 -0.91 -24.19 13.82
N ARG A 84 -1.90 -25.00 13.40
CA ARG A 84 -2.07 -26.38 13.90
C ARG A 84 -0.87 -27.26 13.57
N ARG A 85 -0.35 -27.19 12.34
CA ARG A 85 0.84 -27.95 11.92
C ARG A 85 2.08 -27.53 12.70
N GLU A 86 2.23 -26.24 12.97
CA GLU A 86 3.36 -25.73 13.75
C GLU A 86 3.27 -26.14 15.23
N LEU A 87 2.09 -26.11 15.85
CA LEU A 87 1.89 -26.65 17.21
C LEU A 87 2.14 -28.17 17.28
N GLN A 88 1.75 -28.92 16.23
CA GLN A 88 2.07 -30.34 16.13
C GLN A 88 3.57 -30.58 16.03
N ARG A 89 4.27 -29.80 15.21
CA ARG A 89 5.74 -29.84 15.09
C ARG A 89 6.44 -29.54 16.42
N ARG A 90 5.86 -28.65 17.23
CA ARG A 90 6.37 -28.28 18.57
C ARG A 90 5.92 -29.22 19.69
N GLY A 91 5.13 -30.26 19.40
CA GLY A 91 4.61 -31.20 20.40
C GLY A 91 3.60 -30.60 21.38
N LYS A 92 2.99 -29.45 21.03
CA LYS A 92 2.01 -28.72 21.88
C LYS A 92 0.60 -28.69 21.28
N ALA A 93 0.33 -29.51 20.27
CA ALA A 93 -1.00 -29.57 19.68
C ALA A 93 -2.03 -30.10 20.68
N PRO A 94 -3.19 -29.43 20.83
CA PRO A 94 -4.30 -30.02 21.57
C PRO A 94 -4.77 -31.29 20.85
N VAL A 95 -4.86 -32.39 21.60
CA VAL A 95 -5.40 -33.66 21.11
C VAL A 95 -6.89 -33.45 20.86
N VAL A 96 -7.26 -33.20 19.61
CA VAL A 96 -8.66 -33.23 19.21
C VAL A 96 -9.06 -34.70 19.10
N ASN A 97 -9.76 -35.20 20.11
CA ASN A 97 -10.51 -36.46 20.03
C ASN A 97 -11.64 -36.28 19.02
N THR A 98 -11.38 -36.53 17.75
CA THR A 98 -12.46 -36.79 16.80
C THR A 98 -12.98 -38.20 17.05
N ALA A 99 -14.09 -38.28 17.79
CA ALA A 99 -14.91 -39.48 17.81
C ALA A 99 -15.38 -39.80 16.38
N PRO A 100 -15.29 -41.05 15.92
CA PRO A 100 -15.79 -41.43 14.61
C PRO A 100 -17.31 -41.39 14.60
N TYR A 101 -17.86 -40.48 13.79
CA TYR A 101 -19.28 -40.47 13.45
C TYR A 101 -19.53 -41.68 12.54
N GLN A 102 -20.07 -42.75 13.13
CA GLN A 102 -20.72 -43.82 12.40
C GLN A 102 -22.03 -43.25 11.87
N ASP A 103 -22.21 -43.26 10.55
CA ASP A 103 -23.56 -43.35 9.99
C ASP A 103 -23.62 -44.46 8.95
N THR A 104 -24.16 -45.56 9.47
CA THR A 104 -24.99 -46.58 8.84
C THR A 104 -25.77 -46.09 7.62
N THR A 105 -25.60 -46.75 6.48
CA THR A 105 -26.72 -47.05 5.58
C THR A 105 -26.45 -48.36 4.84
N THR A 106 -27.07 -49.43 5.34
CA THR A 106 -27.30 -50.70 4.64
C THR A 106 -28.35 -50.53 3.54
N PRO A 107 -28.17 -51.17 2.37
CA PRO A 107 -29.27 -51.75 1.65
C PRO A 107 -29.16 -53.28 1.69
N ARG A 108 -30.15 -53.83 2.38
CA ARG A 108 -30.81 -55.13 2.18
C ARG A 108 -30.61 -55.72 0.78
N HIS A 109 -30.02 -56.91 0.70
CA HIS A 109 -30.19 -57.82 -0.43
C HIS A 109 -30.50 -59.23 0.06
N GLU A 110 -31.43 -59.84 -0.66
CA GLU A 110 -32.13 -61.10 -0.41
C GLU A 110 -31.20 -62.31 -0.27
N GLU A 111 -31.54 -63.19 0.66
CA GLU A 111 -31.08 -64.57 0.68
C GLU A 111 -31.70 -65.36 -0.47
N VAL A 112 -30.86 -65.94 -1.32
CA VAL A 112 -31.18 -67.16 -2.07
C VAL A 112 -29.98 -68.10 -1.98
N PRO A 113 -30.18 -69.38 -1.62
CA PRO A 113 -29.10 -70.26 -1.19
C PRO A 113 -28.37 -70.87 -2.40
N THR A 114 -27.06 -71.15 -2.27
CA THR A 114 -26.44 -72.45 -2.60
C THR A 114 -24.90 -72.40 -2.70
N ARG A 115 -24.28 -73.44 -2.12
CA ARG A 115 -23.03 -74.12 -2.54
C ARG A 115 -21.65 -73.45 -2.33
N SER A 116 -21.11 -73.69 -1.13
CA SER A 116 -19.74 -74.11 -0.75
C SER A 116 -18.55 -74.11 -1.75
N TRP A 117 -18.32 -73.09 -2.59
CA TRP A 117 -17.06 -72.95 -3.36
C TRP A 117 -16.30 -71.62 -3.14
N GLY A 118 -16.94 -70.59 -2.55
CA GLY A 118 -16.34 -69.25 -2.39
C GLY A 118 -15.19 -69.11 -1.37
N ARG A 119 -15.02 -70.06 -0.43
CA ARG A 119 -13.99 -69.95 0.62
C ARG A 119 -12.55 -70.14 0.11
N MET A 120 -12.36 -70.88 -0.98
CA MET A 120 -11.02 -71.11 -1.56
C MET A 120 -10.55 -69.90 -2.39
N ILE A 121 -11.46 -69.19 -3.05
CA ILE A 121 -11.13 -68.01 -3.87
C ILE A 121 -10.82 -66.79 -2.99
N ALA A 122 -11.52 -66.64 -1.86
CA ALA A 122 -11.26 -65.56 -0.90
C ALA A 122 -9.87 -65.64 -0.25
N LEU A 123 -9.36 -66.86 0.01
CA LEU A 123 -8.01 -67.07 0.55
C LEU A 123 -6.91 -66.79 -0.48
N GLY A 124 -7.12 -67.13 -1.76
CA GLY A 124 -6.18 -66.82 -2.84
C GLY A 124 -6.06 -65.32 -3.15
N LEU A 125 -7.18 -64.59 -3.17
CA LEU A 125 -7.19 -63.14 -3.39
C LEU A 125 -6.61 -62.36 -2.20
N GLY A 126 -6.84 -62.82 -0.96
CA GLY A 126 -6.27 -62.18 0.23
C GLY A 126 -4.73 -62.21 0.23
N LEU A 127 -4.12 -63.31 -0.19
CA LEU A 127 -2.66 -63.46 -0.26
C LEU A 127 -2.03 -62.65 -1.40
N LEU A 128 -2.75 -62.49 -2.51
CA LEU A 128 -2.29 -61.70 -3.66
C LEU A 128 -2.38 -60.18 -3.39
N VAL A 129 -3.41 -59.73 -2.65
CA VAL A 129 -3.53 -58.33 -2.20
C VAL A 129 -2.50 -58.00 -1.11
N LEU A 130 -2.22 -58.91 -0.18
CA LEU A 130 -1.20 -58.71 0.86
C LEU A 130 0.23 -58.71 0.31
N GLY A 131 0.57 -59.67 -0.58
CA GLY A 131 1.91 -59.74 -1.18
C GLY A 131 2.16 -58.69 -2.28
N GLY A 132 1.16 -58.40 -3.10
CA GLY A 132 1.25 -57.35 -4.12
C GLY A 132 1.24 -55.94 -3.50
N GLY A 133 0.47 -55.74 -2.44
CA GLY A 133 0.42 -54.48 -1.70
C GLY A 133 1.74 -54.14 -1.01
N SER A 134 2.42 -55.11 -0.38
CA SER A 134 3.71 -54.87 0.26
C SER A 134 4.81 -54.53 -0.75
N TYR A 135 4.84 -55.21 -1.89
CA TYR A 135 5.80 -54.92 -2.97
C TYR A 135 5.58 -53.53 -3.58
N TRP A 136 4.32 -53.14 -3.79
CA TRP A 136 3.98 -51.82 -4.33
C TRP A 136 4.27 -50.68 -3.34
N LEU A 137 4.03 -50.88 -2.04
CA LEU A 137 4.43 -49.90 -1.01
C LEU A 137 5.96 -49.74 -0.92
N GLN A 138 6.71 -50.84 -1.03
CA GLN A 138 8.17 -50.82 -0.99
C GLN A 138 8.74 -50.06 -2.19
N GLN A 139 8.23 -50.32 -3.40
CA GLN A 139 8.63 -49.61 -4.62
C GLN A 139 8.30 -48.11 -4.57
N ARG A 140 7.17 -47.73 -3.95
CA ARG A 140 6.80 -46.32 -3.76
C ARG A 140 7.70 -45.62 -2.74
N SER A 141 8.13 -46.33 -1.70
CA SER A 141 9.07 -45.81 -0.70
C SER A 141 10.48 -45.60 -1.26
N GLU A 142 10.96 -46.50 -2.13
CA GLU A 142 12.25 -46.36 -2.81
C GLU A 142 12.25 -45.21 -3.81
N ALA A 143 11.15 -45.04 -4.57
CA ALA A 143 10.99 -43.91 -5.48
C ALA A 143 11.00 -42.56 -4.74
N GLN A 144 10.33 -42.47 -3.59
CA GLN A 144 10.35 -41.26 -2.75
C GLN A 144 11.74 -40.99 -2.15
N GLN A 145 12.46 -42.02 -1.72
CA GLN A 145 13.83 -41.86 -1.21
C GLN A 145 14.81 -41.47 -2.31
N ALA A 146 14.65 -42.00 -3.52
CA ALA A 146 15.45 -41.61 -4.68
C ALA A 146 15.20 -40.15 -5.07
N GLU A 147 13.95 -39.69 -5.02
CA GLU A 147 13.60 -38.29 -5.29
C GLU A 147 14.19 -37.33 -4.24
N LEU A 148 14.16 -37.70 -2.96
CA LEU A 148 14.77 -36.92 -1.88
C LEU A 148 16.29 -36.80 -2.06
N ARG A 149 16.98 -37.91 -2.38
CA ARG A 149 18.42 -37.91 -2.67
C ARG A 149 18.75 -37.06 -3.91
N ALA A 150 17.96 -37.16 -4.97
CA ALA A 150 18.13 -36.34 -6.16
C ALA A 150 17.96 -34.84 -5.88
N ARG A 151 17.01 -34.46 -5.02
CA ARG A 151 16.81 -33.06 -4.58
C ARG A 151 17.97 -32.57 -3.71
N GLU A 152 18.51 -33.40 -2.83
CA GLU A 152 19.67 -33.06 -2.02
C GLU A 152 20.94 -32.89 -2.86
N GLU A 153 21.17 -33.78 -3.84
CA GLU A 153 22.28 -33.65 -4.78
C GLU A 153 22.14 -32.42 -5.68
N ALA A 154 20.92 -32.10 -6.13
CA ALA A 154 20.65 -30.89 -6.88
C ALA A 154 20.95 -29.63 -6.05
N ARG A 155 20.61 -29.63 -4.75
CA ARG A 155 20.94 -28.53 -3.83
C ARG A 155 22.44 -28.37 -3.61
N ARG A 156 23.21 -29.45 -3.56
CA ARG A 156 24.68 -29.42 -3.40
C ARG A 156 25.41 -28.87 -4.64
N ARG A 157 24.80 -28.96 -5.83
CA ARG A 157 25.37 -28.47 -7.09
C ARG A 157 25.05 -26.99 -7.36
N LEU A 158 24.21 -26.34 -6.55
CA LEU A 158 23.97 -24.92 -6.68
C LEU A 158 25.22 -24.16 -6.22
N PRO A 159 25.79 -23.27 -7.05
CA PRO A 159 26.90 -22.43 -6.61
C PRO A 159 26.48 -21.62 -5.38
N PRO A 160 27.40 -21.34 -4.44
CA PRO A 160 27.09 -20.57 -3.24
C PRO A 160 26.39 -19.26 -3.63
N PRO A 161 25.27 -18.88 -2.97
CA PRO A 161 24.60 -17.62 -3.25
C PRO A 161 25.60 -16.49 -3.03
N LYS A 162 25.99 -15.83 -4.12
CA LYS A 162 26.86 -14.65 -4.05
C LYS A 162 26.01 -13.49 -3.57
N LEU A 163 26.32 -12.98 -2.39
CA LEU A 163 25.79 -11.71 -1.91
C LEU A 163 26.35 -10.62 -2.81
N THR A 164 25.57 -10.21 -3.81
CA THR A 164 25.86 -8.99 -4.57
C THR A 164 25.37 -7.83 -3.73
N GLU A 165 26.26 -6.92 -3.36
CA GLU A 165 25.87 -5.64 -2.76
C GLU A 165 24.99 -4.91 -3.78
N VAL A 166 23.68 -4.95 -3.55
CA VAL A 166 22.72 -4.17 -4.33
C VAL A 166 22.94 -2.73 -3.88
N ALA A 167 23.42 -1.87 -4.78
CA ALA A 167 23.58 -0.45 -4.52
C ALA A 167 22.21 0.16 -4.20
N THR A 168 21.84 0.17 -2.92
CA THR A 168 20.63 0.84 -2.44
C THR A 168 20.95 2.31 -2.29
N SER A 169 20.77 3.09 -3.35
CA SER A 169 20.73 4.54 -3.19
C SER A 169 19.44 4.87 -2.43
N ALA A 170 19.53 5.15 -1.14
CA ALA A 170 18.35 5.46 -0.34
C ALA A 170 17.94 6.93 -0.58
N ILE A 171 16.64 7.21 -0.70
CA ILE A 171 16.14 8.59 -0.73
C ILE A 171 16.56 9.28 0.57
N PRO A 172 17.23 10.45 0.53
CA PRO A 172 17.68 11.13 1.74
C PRO A 172 16.51 11.45 2.68
N ASN A 173 16.77 11.45 3.99
CA ASN A 173 15.78 11.88 4.98
C ASN A 173 15.73 13.42 5.03
N TYR A 174 14.55 13.99 4.77
CA TYR A 174 14.29 15.43 4.79
C TYR A 174 13.47 15.92 6.00
N ASP A 175 13.29 15.13 7.06
CA ASP A 175 12.42 15.46 8.21
C ASP A 175 12.75 16.80 8.88
N GLY A 176 14.04 17.10 9.05
CA GLY A 176 14.49 18.38 9.61
C GLY A 176 14.11 19.56 8.71
N VAL A 177 14.24 19.38 7.39
CA VAL A 177 13.90 20.39 6.39
C VAL A 177 12.38 20.58 6.32
N VAL A 178 11.60 19.50 6.36
CA VAL A 178 10.13 19.52 6.40
C VAL A 178 9.65 20.30 7.62
N THR A 179 10.19 20.03 8.80
CA THR A 179 9.86 20.76 10.04
C THR A 179 10.08 22.27 9.90
N ARG A 180 11.21 22.67 9.30
CA ARG A 180 11.51 24.09 9.03
C ARG A 180 10.52 24.72 8.07
N MET A 181 10.21 24.06 6.94
CA MET A 181 9.26 24.57 5.95
C MET A 181 7.84 24.74 6.52
N VAL A 182 7.38 23.77 7.32
CA VAL A 182 6.09 23.87 8.03
C VAL A 182 6.10 25.06 8.99
N THR A 183 7.19 25.26 9.74
CA THR A 183 7.32 26.40 10.68
C THR A 183 7.28 27.74 9.95
N GLU A 184 8.05 27.89 8.87
CA GLU A 184 8.05 29.10 8.05
C GLU A 184 6.68 29.39 7.43
N GLN A 185 5.99 28.36 6.94
CA GLN A 185 4.65 28.49 6.38
C GLN A 185 3.64 28.95 7.44
N LEU A 186 3.70 28.37 8.65
CA LEU A 186 2.86 28.79 9.77
C LEU A 186 3.19 30.20 10.24
N ASN A 187 4.44 30.65 10.21
CA ASN A 187 4.82 32.00 10.60
C ASN A 187 4.14 33.08 9.73
N LYS A 188 3.91 32.78 8.44
CA LYS A 188 3.23 33.68 7.50
C LYS A 188 1.70 33.75 7.67
N VAL A 189 1.10 32.87 8.46
CA VAL A 189 -0.35 32.88 8.71
C VAL A 189 -0.70 33.93 9.78
N PRO A 190 -1.74 34.75 9.59
CA PRO A 190 -2.12 35.78 10.56
C PRO A 190 -2.59 35.19 11.90
N ALA A 191 -2.42 35.95 12.98
CA ALA A 191 -2.79 35.52 14.33
C ALA A 191 -4.29 35.19 14.49
N SER A 192 -5.15 35.91 13.75
CA SER A 192 -6.60 35.67 13.72
C SER A 192 -6.95 34.26 13.24
N GLU A 193 -6.29 33.76 12.20
CA GLU A 193 -6.51 32.40 11.69
C GLU A 193 -5.89 31.33 12.60
N LYS A 194 -4.80 31.65 13.29
CA LYS A 194 -4.15 30.77 14.28
C LYS A 194 -4.97 30.58 15.55
N ALA A 195 -5.94 31.47 15.83
CA ALA A 195 -6.77 31.41 17.03
C ALA A 195 -7.63 30.13 17.09
N ASN A 196 -7.93 29.50 15.95
CA ASN A 196 -8.62 28.20 15.93
C ASN A 196 -7.60 27.04 16.00
N PRO A 197 -7.47 26.34 17.15
CA PRO A 197 -6.47 25.30 17.33
C PRO A 197 -6.73 24.07 16.47
N GLN A 198 -7.98 23.78 16.10
CA GLN A 198 -8.33 22.66 15.25
C GLN A 198 -7.85 22.90 13.82
N HIS A 199 -8.17 24.07 13.24
CA HIS A 199 -7.71 24.44 11.90
C HIS A 199 -6.18 24.48 11.82
N LEU A 200 -5.52 25.02 12.86
CA LEU A 200 -4.07 25.07 12.92
C LEU A 200 -3.44 23.67 12.94
N ARG A 201 -4.00 22.72 13.70
CA ARG A 201 -3.52 21.33 13.73
C ARG A 201 -3.70 20.64 12.38
N GLN A 202 -4.87 20.79 11.76
CA GLN A 202 -5.17 20.22 10.43
C GLN A 202 -4.23 20.77 9.36
N PHE A 203 -4.07 22.10 9.31
CA PHE A 203 -3.19 22.75 8.36
C PHE A 203 -1.74 22.33 8.54
N ARG A 204 -1.25 22.24 9.80
CA ARG A 204 0.10 21.74 10.11
C ARG A 204 0.31 20.31 9.61
N LEU A 205 -0.65 19.42 9.83
CA LEU A 205 -0.58 18.03 9.36
C LEU A 205 -0.50 17.97 7.83
N LEU A 206 -1.39 18.69 7.13
CA LEU A 206 -1.40 18.74 5.67
C LEU A 206 -0.09 19.30 5.11
N SER A 207 0.42 20.39 5.69
CA SER A 207 1.72 20.95 5.31
C SER A 207 2.85 19.96 5.53
N LYS A 208 2.85 19.20 6.64
CA LYS A 208 3.88 18.18 6.89
C LYS A 208 3.84 17.08 5.84
N LEU A 209 2.66 16.53 5.54
CA LEU A 209 2.48 15.49 4.54
C LEU A 209 2.89 15.98 3.16
N PHE A 210 2.46 17.19 2.80
CA PHE A 210 2.81 17.85 1.54
C PHE A 210 4.32 18.01 1.39
N TRP A 211 4.98 18.63 2.37
CA TRP A 211 6.42 18.90 2.28
C TRP A 211 7.25 17.62 2.27
N ARG A 212 6.81 16.57 2.97
CA ARG A 212 7.46 15.25 2.91
C ARG A 212 7.43 14.65 1.51
N ALA A 213 6.26 14.68 0.85
CA ALA A 213 6.13 14.15 -0.50
C ALA A 213 6.85 15.03 -1.53
N GLN A 214 6.74 16.37 -1.38
CA GLN A 214 7.35 17.35 -2.28
C GLN A 214 8.88 17.27 -2.29
N THR A 215 9.55 17.20 -1.12
CA THR A 215 11.02 17.13 -1.05
C THR A 215 11.56 15.86 -1.70
N GLN A 216 10.89 14.72 -1.48
CA GLN A 216 11.27 13.46 -2.12
C GLN A 216 11.04 13.49 -3.64
N SER A 217 9.93 14.08 -4.08
CA SER A 217 9.63 14.26 -5.52
C SER A 217 10.69 15.12 -6.20
N GLU A 218 11.04 16.24 -5.56
CA GLU A 218 12.04 17.16 -6.08
C GLU A 218 13.43 16.53 -6.13
N TYR A 219 13.82 15.73 -5.13
CA TYR A 219 15.06 14.95 -5.18
C TYR A 219 15.13 14.05 -6.43
N LEU A 220 14.08 13.25 -6.68
CA LEU A 220 14.04 12.37 -7.85
C LEU A 220 14.02 13.12 -9.18
N ILE A 221 13.25 14.21 -9.26
CA ILE A 221 13.20 15.04 -10.46
C ILE A 221 14.60 15.60 -10.75
N ASN A 222 15.30 16.13 -9.74
CA ASN A 222 16.66 16.65 -9.93
C ASN A 222 17.65 15.56 -10.35
N GLN A 223 17.58 14.37 -9.76
CA GLN A 223 18.41 13.24 -10.17
C GLN A 223 18.17 12.87 -11.66
N ALA A 224 16.91 12.92 -12.11
CA ALA A 224 16.60 12.73 -13.53
C ALA A 224 17.21 13.84 -14.40
N TYR A 225 17.13 15.11 -13.98
CA TYR A 225 17.72 16.26 -14.69
C TYR A 225 19.25 16.21 -14.79
N GLU A 226 19.94 15.78 -13.73
CA GLU A 226 21.38 15.53 -13.74
C GLU A 226 21.74 14.39 -14.71
N GLY A 227 20.76 13.50 -14.94
CA GLY A 227 20.83 12.38 -15.87
C GLY A 227 21.77 11.29 -15.38
N ASP A 228 21.82 11.13 -14.06
CA ASP A 228 22.41 10.01 -13.33
C ASP A 228 21.33 9.31 -12.47
N PRO A 229 20.23 8.80 -13.09
CA PRO A 229 19.24 8.04 -12.35
C PRO A 229 19.86 6.73 -11.86
N SER A 230 19.78 6.51 -10.54
CA SER A 230 20.20 5.25 -9.92
C SER A 230 19.44 4.06 -10.55
N PRO A 231 20.00 2.84 -10.59
CA PRO A 231 19.28 1.66 -11.05
C PRO A 231 17.94 1.43 -10.34
N SER A 232 17.79 1.90 -9.09
CA SER A 232 16.56 1.83 -8.30
C SER A 232 15.60 3.01 -8.52
N PHE A 233 15.82 3.88 -9.51
CA PHE A 233 15.03 5.10 -9.70
C PHE A 233 13.53 4.82 -9.90
N ALA A 234 13.21 3.79 -10.69
CA ALA A 234 11.81 3.41 -10.94
C ALA A 234 11.12 2.98 -9.63
N ASP A 235 11.78 2.16 -8.82
CA ASP A 235 11.27 1.70 -7.53
C ASP A 235 11.15 2.86 -6.53
N GLN A 236 12.15 3.75 -6.48
CA GLN A 236 12.10 4.97 -5.67
C GLN A 236 10.93 5.87 -6.08
N THR A 237 10.65 5.98 -7.38
CA THR A 237 9.50 6.76 -7.87
C THR A 237 8.19 6.17 -7.34
N LEU A 238 8.04 4.84 -7.30
CA LEU A 238 6.87 4.19 -6.71
C LEU A 238 6.74 4.50 -5.21
N VAL A 239 7.85 4.47 -4.46
CA VAL A 239 7.87 4.83 -3.04
C VAL A 239 7.42 6.28 -2.84
N VAL A 240 7.89 7.22 -3.67
CA VAL A 240 7.47 8.63 -3.55
C VAL A 240 6.00 8.82 -3.91
N ARG A 241 5.46 8.06 -4.88
CA ARG A 241 4.01 8.06 -5.15
C ARG A 241 3.22 7.58 -3.93
N GLN A 242 3.67 6.55 -3.22
CA GLN A 242 3.03 6.12 -1.97
C GLN A 242 3.08 7.20 -0.88
N THR A 243 4.13 8.03 -0.83
CA THR A 243 4.16 9.18 0.08
C THR A 243 3.07 10.22 -0.28
N TRP A 244 2.75 10.40 -1.56
CA TRP A 244 1.64 11.23 -1.99
C TRP A 244 0.27 10.66 -1.62
N ASP A 245 0.11 9.34 -1.53
CA ASP A 245 -1.15 8.72 -1.10
C ASP A 245 -1.57 9.17 0.29
N ALA A 246 -0.61 9.30 1.22
CA ALA A 246 -0.89 9.82 2.56
C ALA A 246 -1.40 11.27 2.52
N TRP A 247 -0.86 12.09 1.63
CA TRP A 247 -1.35 13.46 1.42
C TRP A 247 -2.73 13.46 0.76
N ASN A 248 -2.95 12.63 -0.26
CA ASN A 248 -4.23 12.51 -0.97
C ASN A 248 -5.35 12.11 -0.01
N GLN A 249 -5.11 11.08 0.81
CA GLN A 249 -6.07 10.62 1.82
C GLN A 249 -6.46 11.72 2.81
N ALA A 250 -5.49 12.53 3.24
CA ALA A 250 -5.78 13.69 4.09
C ALA A 250 -6.52 14.79 3.31
N ALA A 251 -6.17 15.03 2.03
CA ALA A 251 -6.76 16.09 1.23
C ALA A 251 -8.21 15.83 0.78
N VAL A 252 -8.73 14.60 0.92
CA VAL A 252 -10.15 14.26 0.62
C VAL A 252 -11.12 15.07 1.49
N TYR A 253 -10.72 15.44 2.71
CA TYR A 253 -11.61 16.15 3.62
C TYR A 253 -11.79 17.62 3.21
N THR A 254 -13.00 18.14 3.45
CA THR A 254 -13.28 19.57 3.31
C THR A 254 -12.83 20.31 4.57
N TYR A 255 -11.94 21.28 4.39
CA TYR A 255 -11.42 22.11 5.48
C TYR A 255 -12.02 23.52 5.40
N LYS A 256 -12.36 24.09 6.56
CA LYS A 256 -12.89 25.46 6.68
C LYS A 256 -11.77 26.43 7.10
N PHE A 257 -10.68 26.44 6.34
CA PHE A 257 -9.55 27.32 6.66
C PHE A 257 -9.90 28.80 6.48
N GLY A 258 -9.19 29.66 7.20
CA GLY A 258 -9.21 31.09 6.90
C GLY A 258 -8.59 31.39 5.54
N PRO A 259 -8.74 32.61 5.01
CA PRO A 259 -8.33 32.94 3.64
C PRO A 259 -6.85 32.63 3.35
N GLU A 260 -5.93 32.95 4.26
CA GLU A 260 -4.49 32.71 4.04
C GLU A 260 -4.13 31.22 4.09
N MET A 261 -4.65 30.48 5.08
CA MET A 261 -4.46 29.03 5.12
C MET A 261 -5.11 28.34 3.91
N GLN A 262 -6.28 28.80 3.47
CA GLN A 262 -7.01 28.22 2.34
C GLN A 262 -6.28 28.46 1.00
N GLU A 263 -5.73 29.66 0.79
CA GLU A 263 -4.95 29.96 -0.40
C GLU A 263 -3.72 29.05 -0.49
N ARG A 264 -2.98 28.92 0.62
CA ARG A 264 -1.80 28.03 0.71
C ARG A 264 -2.18 26.58 0.50
N TYR A 265 -3.29 26.13 1.10
CA TYR A 265 -3.82 24.78 0.88
C TYR A 265 -4.15 24.53 -0.59
N THR A 266 -4.82 25.46 -1.24
CA THR A 266 -5.16 25.37 -2.67
C THR A 266 -3.90 25.25 -3.55
N ARG A 267 -2.83 25.99 -3.22
CA ARG A 267 -1.54 25.89 -3.91
C ARG A 267 -0.86 24.54 -3.70
N MET A 268 -0.91 24.01 -2.46
CA MET A 268 -0.42 22.65 -2.16
C MET A 268 -1.19 21.60 -2.96
N GLN A 269 -2.52 21.72 -3.06
CA GLN A 269 -3.35 20.79 -3.83
C GLN A 269 -3.01 20.80 -5.33
N LYS A 270 -2.89 21.97 -5.93
CA LYS A 270 -2.47 22.09 -7.34
C LYS A 270 -1.09 21.48 -7.55
N THR A 271 -0.13 21.84 -6.70
CA THR A 271 1.23 21.28 -6.77
C THR A 271 1.22 19.76 -6.69
N ALA A 272 0.48 19.19 -5.73
CA ALA A 272 0.39 17.74 -5.56
C ALA A 272 -0.16 17.03 -6.80
N SER A 273 -1.17 17.61 -7.45
CA SER A 273 -1.72 17.08 -8.70
C SER A 273 -0.69 17.10 -9.84
N HIS A 274 0.02 18.21 -10.04
CA HIS A 274 1.07 18.28 -11.06
C HIS A 274 2.22 17.33 -10.75
N GLN A 275 2.63 17.20 -9.49
CA GLN A 275 3.70 16.29 -9.07
C GLN A 275 3.36 14.82 -9.29
N GLN A 276 2.15 14.40 -8.96
CA GLN A 276 1.73 13.02 -9.21
C GLN A 276 1.77 12.70 -10.71
N HIS A 277 1.33 13.63 -11.56
CA HIS A 277 1.41 13.46 -13.01
C HIS A 277 2.86 13.39 -13.51
N ILE A 278 3.75 14.26 -13.00
CA ILE A 278 5.18 14.20 -13.30
C ILE A 278 5.75 12.83 -12.91
N LEU A 279 5.52 12.39 -11.68
CA LEU A 279 6.01 11.11 -11.17
C LEU A 279 5.44 9.92 -11.96
N ASP A 280 4.21 10.01 -12.45
CA ASP A 280 3.55 8.99 -13.27
C ASP A 280 4.26 8.71 -14.59
N ILE A 281 4.71 9.78 -15.24
CA ILE A 281 5.29 9.72 -16.58
C ILE A 281 6.83 9.62 -16.53
N LEU A 282 7.47 10.21 -15.52
CA LEU A 282 8.92 10.38 -15.44
C LEU A 282 9.73 9.09 -15.70
N PRO A 283 9.43 7.91 -15.09
CA PRO A 283 10.19 6.69 -15.36
C PRO A 283 10.17 6.26 -16.83
N LYS A 284 9.07 6.53 -17.55
CA LYS A 284 8.92 6.18 -18.96
C LYS A 284 9.76 7.07 -19.88
N LEU A 285 10.03 8.30 -19.44
CA LEU A 285 10.75 9.33 -20.20
C LEU A 285 12.23 9.45 -19.80
N LEU A 286 12.72 8.60 -18.88
CA LEU A 286 14.13 8.55 -18.51
C LEU A 286 15.07 8.15 -19.65
N PRO A 287 14.76 7.13 -20.49
CA PRO A 287 15.64 6.74 -21.59
C PRO A 287 15.91 7.94 -22.50
N ASN A 288 17.18 8.16 -22.85
CA ASN A 288 17.62 9.27 -23.70
C ASN A 288 17.23 10.67 -23.21
N ARG A 289 16.88 10.83 -21.92
CA ARG A 289 16.43 12.10 -21.32
C ARG A 289 15.24 12.72 -22.05
N GLN A 290 14.32 11.89 -22.55
CA GLN A 290 13.12 12.35 -23.28
C GLN A 290 12.24 13.31 -22.46
N PHE A 291 12.29 13.23 -21.13
CA PHE A 291 11.55 14.14 -20.24
C PHE A 291 11.93 15.62 -20.41
N LEU A 292 13.11 15.93 -20.96
CA LEU A 292 13.52 17.29 -21.29
C LEU A 292 12.85 17.86 -22.54
N GLN A 293 12.38 16.97 -23.42
CA GLN A 293 11.76 17.29 -24.70
C GLN A 293 10.24 17.20 -24.64
N ASP A 294 9.69 16.59 -23.58
CA ASP A 294 8.26 16.47 -23.37
C ASP A 294 7.67 17.81 -22.90
N ASP A 295 6.85 18.43 -23.76
CA ASP A 295 6.26 19.73 -23.50
C ASP A 295 5.35 19.74 -22.26
N ASP A 296 4.63 18.65 -22.00
CA ASP A 296 3.74 18.51 -20.84
C ASP A 296 4.55 18.45 -19.54
N MET A 297 5.61 17.63 -19.50
CA MET A 297 6.53 17.51 -18.37
C MET A 297 7.22 18.84 -18.05
N THR A 298 7.75 19.52 -19.08
CA THR A 298 8.43 20.80 -18.89
C THR A 298 7.47 21.90 -18.46
N THR A 299 6.24 21.91 -18.98
CA THR A 299 5.19 22.85 -18.57
C THR A 299 4.79 22.63 -17.12
N ARG A 300 4.48 21.39 -16.74
CA ARG A 300 4.10 21.06 -15.35
C ARG A 300 5.22 21.34 -14.36
N THR A 301 6.46 21.06 -14.73
CA THR A 301 7.61 21.37 -13.88
C THR A 301 7.71 22.88 -13.62
N LYS A 302 7.47 23.72 -14.64
CA LYS A 302 7.41 25.18 -14.46
C LYS A 302 6.24 25.59 -13.56
N GLU A 303 5.05 25.01 -13.74
CA GLU A 303 3.87 25.28 -12.91
C GLU A 303 4.11 24.90 -11.44
N VAL A 304 4.73 23.74 -11.20
CA VAL A 304 5.15 23.31 -9.86
C VAL A 304 6.14 24.29 -9.25
N GLN A 305 7.19 24.69 -9.99
CA GLN A 305 8.16 25.67 -9.51
C GLN A 305 7.50 27.00 -9.16
N ASP A 306 6.57 27.47 -9.98
CA ASP A 306 5.84 28.71 -9.69
C ASP A 306 4.98 28.57 -8.43
N LEU A 307 4.11 27.55 -8.36
CA LEU A 307 3.21 27.29 -7.24
C LEU A 307 3.96 27.11 -5.91
N VAL A 308 5.03 26.30 -5.90
CA VAL A 308 5.85 26.06 -4.72
C VAL A 308 6.66 27.31 -4.36
N GLY A 309 7.11 28.06 -5.36
CA GLY A 309 7.80 29.34 -5.18
C GLY A 309 6.99 30.39 -4.41
N TYR A 310 5.65 30.31 -4.46
CA TYR A 310 4.77 31.13 -3.61
C TYR A 310 4.74 30.66 -2.14
N LEU A 311 4.90 29.35 -1.88
CA LEU A 311 4.92 28.80 -0.54
C LEU A 311 6.28 29.07 0.14
N THR A 312 7.36 28.69 -0.54
CA THR A 312 8.75 28.93 -0.16
C THR A 312 9.57 29.36 -1.38
N PRO A 313 10.33 30.47 -1.32
CA PRO A 313 11.05 30.98 -2.48
C PRO A 313 12.30 30.17 -2.85
N ILE A 314 12.82 29.37 -1.92
CA ILE A 314 14.07 28.61 -2.08
C ILE A 314 13.76 27.13 -1.90
N SER A 315 14.26 26.32 -2.83
CA SER A 315 14.14 24.87 -2.79
C SER A 315 14.76 24.32 -1.50
N PRO A 316 14.02 23.50 -0.75
CA PRO A 316 14.55 22.81 0.42
C PRO A 316 15.58 21.72 0.05
N VAL A 317 15.61 21.27 -1.20
CA VAL A 317 16.46 20.16 -1.67
C VAL A 317 17.71 20.69 -2.34
N THR A 318 17.58 21.63 -3.28
CA THR A 318 18.72 22.15 -4.07
C THR A 318 19.31 23.43 -3.51
N GLY A 319 18.59 24.13 -2.62
CA GLY A 319 18.96 25.48 -2.18
C GLY A 319 18.82 26.56 -3.26
N GLN A 320 18.33 26.21 -4.45
CA GLN A 320 18.13 27.15 -5.55
C GLN A 320 16.78 27.86 -5.43
N ARG A 321 16.67 29.08 -5.96
CA ARG A 321 15.38 29.77 -6.02
C ARG A 321 14.46 29.12 -7.05
N TYR A 322 13.19 28.95 -6.70
CA TYR A 322 12.20 28.50 -7.66
C TYR A 322 11.99 29.54 -8.76
N ARG A 323 11.83 29.08 -10.00
CA ARG A 323 11.49 29.96 -11.12
C ARG A 323 10.04 30.40 -10.95
N ARG A 324 9.83 31.71 -10.88
CA ARG A 324 8.50 32.30 -10.78
C ARG A 324 8.17 32.94 -12.11
N THR A 325 7.18 32.38 -12.79
CA THR A 325 6.54 33.07 -13.90
C THR A 325 5.51 33.98 -13.26
N LEU A 326 5.76 35.29 -13.27
CA LEU A 326 4.74 36.28 -12.92
C LEU A 326 3.63 36.20 -13.99
N ILE A 327 2.75 35.22 -13.86
CA ILE A 327 1.50 35.21 -14.61
C ILE A 327 0.74 36.40 -14.04
N LYS A 328 0.75 37.52 -14.77
CA LYS A 328 -0.15 38.63 -14.51
C LYS A 328 -1.56 38.06 -14.57
N MET A 329 -2.13 37.73 -13.42
CA MET A 329 -3.54 37.37 -13.34
C MET A 329 -4.29 38.59 -13.83
N LYS A 330 -4.86 38.49 -15.03
CA LYS A 330 -5.82 39.43 -15.54
C LYS A 330 -7.00 39.34 -14.56
N LEU A 331 -7.14 40.33 -13.67
CA LEU A 331 -8.35 40.44 -12.85
C LEU A 331 -9.53 40.44 -13.84
N ILE A 332 -10.37 39.42 -13.73
CA ILE A 332 -11.66 39.33 -14.42
C ILE A 332 -12.69 39.98 -13.51
#